data_AF-A0A133NPB7-F1
#
_entry.id   AF-A0A133NPB7-F1
#
_cell.length_a   1.000
_cell.length_b   1.000
_cell.length_c   1.000
_cell.angle_alpha   90.00
_cell.angle_beta   90.00
_cell.angle_gamma   90.00
#
_symmetry.space_group_name_H-M   'P 1'
#
loop_
_entity.id
_entity.type
_entity.pdbx_description
1 polymer ?
#
loop_
_entity_poly.entity_id
_entity_poly.type
_entity_poly.pdbx_seq_one_letter_code
_entity_poly.pdbx_strand_id
1 'polypeptide(L)'
;MMFNIKSHSVLFAGRCAALCVLAAFCAVLGTFAHRMGAMYNFPYGLVIAFLLVILSACFARMLCGVFGLILHAIVCCSVVWMIALGWFRVFGAFRGVLVAVGFGVDNLPWIAQNAGYFWLYGIIIAHVVLLCMPNKFFAISGAK
;
A
#
# COMPACT_ATOMS: atom_id res chain seq x y z
N MET A 1 12.09 20.80 -36.94
CA MET A 1 11.17 20.94 -35.79
C MET A 1 11.58 19.91 -34.74
N MET A 2 12.51 20.27 -33.85
CA MET A 2 13.22 19.34 -32.93
C MET A 2 12.88 19.69 -31.47
N PHE A 3 11.59 19.90 -31.18
CA PHE A 3 11.14 20.15 -29.82
C PHE A 3 10.68 18.83 -29.17
N ASN A 4 11.39 18.47 -28.09
CA ASN A 4 10.76 18.07 -26.83
C ASN A 4 10.65 16.58 -26.43
N ILE A 5 11.60 15.73 -26.78
CA ILE A 5 11.64 14.35 -26.23
C ILE A 5 12.10 14.34 -24.75
N LYS A 6 13.02 15.23 -24.37
CA LYS A 6 13.58 15.28 -23.00
C LYS A 6 12.59 15.75 -21.93
N SER A 7 11.68 16.68 -22.23
CA SER A 7 10.72 17.19 -21.22
C SER A 7 9.66 16.13 -20.86
N HIS A 8 9.16 15.38 -21.85
CA HIS A 8 8.19 14.32 -21.61
C HIS A 8 8.78 13.19 -20.74
N SER A 9 10.05 12.82 -20.96
CA SER A 9 10.71 11.79 -20.14
C SER A 9 10.95 12.24 -18.70
N VAL A 10 11.34 13.50 -18.46
CA VAL A 10 11.56 13.99 -17.08
C VAL A 10 10.24 14.16 -16.33
N LEU A 11 9.16 14.55 -17.02
CA LEU A 11 7.84 14.66 -16.40
C LEU A 11 7.29 13.27 -16.02
N PHE A 12 7.52 12.26 -16.87
CA PHE A 12 7.14 10.88 -16.58
C PHE A 12 7.96 10.28 -15.43
N ALA A 13 9.28 10.49 -15.43
CA ALA A 13 10.15 10.06 -14.34
C ALA A 13 9.76 10.71 -13.00
N GLY A 14 9.43 12.00 -13.01
CA GLY A 14 8.95 12.72 -11.83
C GLY A 14 7.65 12.15 -11.27
N ARG A 15 6.69 11.80 -12.12
CA ARG A 15 5.47 11.11 -11.71
C ARG A 15 5.80 9.75 -11.08
N CYS A 16 6.64 8.94 -11.72
CA CYS A 16 7.03 7.63 -11.18
C CYS A 16 7.71 7.74 -9.81
N ALA A 17 8.61 8.71 -9.63
CA ALA A 17 9.27 8.95 -8.35
C ALA A 17 8.26 9.34 -7.26
N ALA A 18 7.30 10.22 -7.56
CA ALA A 18 6.24 10.59 -6.64
C ALA A 18 5.37 9.39 -6.24
N LEU A 19 5.05 8.50 -7.20
CA LEU A 19 4.31 7.28 -6.92
C LEU A 19 5.08 6.32 -6.01
N CYS A 20 6.39 6.17 -6.20
CA CYS A 20 7.22 5.34 -5.32
C CYS A 20 7.25 5.89 -3.90
N VAL A 21 7.40 7.21 -3.74
CA VAL A 21 7.39 7.85 -2.41
C VAL A 21 6.03 7.68 -1.74
N LEU A 22 4.94 7.90 -2.47
CA LEU A 22 3.58 7.73 -1.94
C LEU A 22 3.32 6.27 -1.54
N ALA A 23 3.71 5.31 -2.39
CA ALA A 23 3.57 3.88 -2.13
C ALA A 23 4.32 3.46 -0.85
N ALA A 24 5.57 3.92 -0.69
CA ALA A 24 6.37 3.65 0.48
C ALA A 24 5.77 4.29 1.74
N PHE A 25 5.31 5.53 1.65
CA PHE A 25 4.69 6.24 2.77
C PHE A 25 3.41 5.54 3.26
N CYS A 26 2.51 5.18 2.34
CA CYS A 26 1.29 4.44 2.67
C CYS A 26 1.58 3.04 3.23
N ALA A 27 2.59 2.33 2.70
CA ALA A 27 3.03 1.03 3.22
C ALA A 27 3.51 1.13 4.67
N VAL A 28 4.33 2.13 4.98
CA VAL A 28 4.83 2.39 6.33
C VAL A 28 3.65 2.72 7.26
N LEU A 29 2.84 3.73 6.91
CA LEU A 29 1.70 4.13 7.74
C LEU A 29 0.70 3.00 7.97
N GLY A 30 0.35 2.24 6.93
CA GLY A 30 -0.53 1.09 7.05
C GLY A 30 0.04 0.03 7.99
N THR A 31 1.35 -0.20 7.95
CA THR A 31 2.03 -1.14 8.85
C THR A 31 2.01 -0.67 10.30
N PHE A 32 2.01 0.63 10.59
CA PHE A 32 1.78 1.13 11.95
C PHE A 32 0.29 1.10 12.34
N ALA A 33 -0.61 1.38 11.41
CA ALA A 33 -2.03 1.56 11.68
C ALA A 33 -2.81 0.24 11.77
N HIS A 34 -2.43 -0.81 11.03
CA HIS A 34 -3.29 -1.99 10.81
C HIS A 34 -3.72 -2.73 12.08
N ARG A 35 -3.05 -2.51 13.22
CA ARG A 35 -3.38 -3.11 14.52
C ARG A 35 -4.16 -2.21 15.47
N MET A 36 -4.38 -0.95 15.10
CA MET A 36 -5.18 -0.04 15.91
C MET A 36 -6.60 -0.62 16.06
N GLY A 37 -7.08 -0.66 17.30
CA GLY A 37 -8.39 -1.25 17.62
C GLY A 37 -8.38 -2.73 18.00
N ALA A 38 -7.25 -3.44 17.89
CA ALA A 38 -7.16 -4.85 18.26
C ALA A 38 -7.53 -5.12 19.74
N MET A 39 -7.29 -4.16 20.64
CA MET A 39 -7.67 -4.24 22.06
C MET A 39 -9.18 -4.04 22.31
N TYR A 40 -9.91 -3.49 21.33
CA TYR A 40 -11.36 -3.24 21.42
C TYR A 40 -12.16 -4.23 20.55
N ASN A 41 -11.61 -5.43 20.33
CA ASN A 41 -12.17 -6.52 19.53
C ASN A 41 -12.36 -6.27 18.02
N PHE A 42 -12.17 -5.03 17.54
CA PHE A 42 -12.34 -4.69 16.12
C PHE A 42 -11.12 -3.89 15.62
N PRO A 43 -10.23 -4.50 14.79
CA PRO A 43 -9.06 -3.82 14.27
C PRO A 43 -9.44 -2.82 13.16
N TYR A 44 -10.08 -1.72 13.54
CA TYR A 44 -10.47 -0.65 12.61
C TYR A 44 -9.26 -0.09 11.83
N GLY A 45 -8.08 -0.17 12.42
CA GLY A 45 -6.82 0.21 11.79
C GLY A 45 -6.53 -0.57 10.51
N LEU A 46 -6.94 -1.84 10.42
CA LEU A 46 -6.78 -2.67 9.22
C LEU A 46 -7.62 -2.11 8.05
N VAL A 47 -8.86 -1.70 8.34
CA VAL A 47 -9.75 -1.10 7.34
C VAL A 47 -9.16 0.22 6.84
N ILE A 48 -8.70 1.08 7.75
CA ILE A 48 -8.08 2.36 7.40
C ILE A 48 -6.81 2.13 6.56
N ALA A 49 -5.99 1.15 6.93
CA ALA A 49 -4.76 0.82 6.20
C ALA A 49 -5.06 0.37 4.76
N PHE A 50 -6.09 -0.47 4.55
CA PHE A 50 -6.51 -0.84 3.19
C PHE A 50 -7.07 0.32 2.41
N LEU A 51 -7.92 1.15 3.01
CA LEU A 51 -8.45 2.33 2.35
C LEU A 51 -7.33 3.27 1.90
N LEU A 52 -6.32 3.47 2.75
CA LEU A 52 -5.15 4.27 2.42
C LEU A 52 -4.38 3.73 1.21
N VAL A 53 -4.10 2.41 1.20
CA VAL A 53 -3.39 1.77 0.08
C VAL A 53 -4.21 1.78 -1.20
N ILE A 54 -5.50 1.43 -1.12
CA ILE A 54 -6.39 1.39 -2.27
C ILE A 54 -6.48 2.78 -2.89
N LEU A 55 -6.69 3.82 -2.08
CA LEU A 55 -6.76 5.19 -2.58
C LEU A 55 -5.45 5.61 -3.24
N SER A 56 -4.31 5.34 -2.60
CA SER A 56 -2.99 5.62 -3.16
C SER A 56 -2.74 4.89 -4.49
N ALA A 57 -3.14 3.62 -4.58
CA ALA A 57 -3.04 2.82 -5.79
C ALA A 57 -3.98 3.31 -6.91
N CYS A 58 -5.18 3.79 -6.56
CA CYS A 58 -6.08 4.48 -7.50
C CYS A 58 -5.41 5.73 -8.07
N PHE A 59 -4.78 6.55 -7.23
CA PHE A 59 -4.00 7.71 -7.68
C PHE A 59 -2.87 7.32 -8.62
N ALA A 60 -2.14 6.24 -8.31
CA ALA A 60 -1.09 5.70 -9.17
C ALA A 60 -1.63 5.27 -10.55
N ARG A 61 -2.81 4.64 -10.56
CA ARG A 61 -3.52 4.23 -11.77
C ARG A 61 -3.99 5.43 -12.61
N MET A 62 -4.42 6.51 -11.97
CA MET A 62 -4.85 7.75 -12.64
C MET A 62 -3.67 8.52 -13.27
N LEU A 63 -2.51 8.52 -12.63
CA LEU A 63 -1.34 9.30 -13.07
C LEU A 63 -0.54 8.66 -14.20
N CYS A 64 -0.33 7.35 -14.14
CA CYS A 64 0.56 6.60 -15.05
C CYS A 64 -0.08 5.33 -15.63
N GLY A 65 -1.41 5.17 -15.51
CA GLY A 65 -2.10 4.00 -16.05
C GLY A 65 -1.72 2.70 -15.32
N VAL A 66 -1.81 1.56 -16.04
CA VAL A 66 -1.53 0.21 -15.49
C VAL A 66 -0.11 0.15 -14.95
N PHE A 67 0.83 0.77 -15.66
CA PHE A 67 2.23 0.82 -15.26
C PHE A 67 2.40 1.47 -13.88
N GLY A 68 1.72 2.59 -13.63
CA GLY A 68 1.74 3.24 -12.31
C GLY A 68 1.22 2.35 -11.19
N LEU A 69 0.14 1.59 -11.44
CA LEU A 69 -0.40 0.63 -10.49
C LEU A 69 0.56 -0.52 -10.20
N ILE A 70 1.21 -1.09 -11.23
CA ILE A 70 2.19 -2.17 -11.05
C ILE A 70 3.40 -1.67 -10.25
N LEU A 71 3.92 -0.49 -10.60
CA LEU A 71 5.04 0.12 -9.88
C LEU A 71 4.67 0.37 -8.41
N HIS A 72 3.48 0.93 -8.16
CA HIS A 72 2.96 1.13 -6.81
C HIS A 72 2.85 -0.20 -6.06
N ALA A 73 2.32 -1.26 -6.70
CA ALA A 73 2.21 -2.58 -6.10
C ALA A 73 3.57 -3.15 -5.70
N ILE A 74 4.57 -3.09 -6.58
CA ILE A 74 5.93 -3.59 -6.31
C ILE A 74 6.54 -2.84 -5.13
N VAL A 75 6.52 -1.51 -5.15
CA VAL A 75 7.12 -0.69 -4.08
C VAL A 75 6.38 -0.89 -2.76
N CYS A 76 5.05 -0.85 -2.78
CA CYS A 76 4.23 -0.99 -1.59
C CYS A 76 4.40 -2.38 -0.96
N CYS A 77 4.33 -3.46 -1.76
CA CYS A 77 4.54 -4.83 -1.28
C CYS A 77 5.96 -5.03 -0.76
N SER A 78 6.98 -4.58 -1.49
CA SER A 78 8.37 -4.72 -1.05
C SER A 78 8.61 -4.02 0.28
N VAL A 79 8.12 -2.79 0.48
CA VAL A 79 8.26 -2.07 1.75
C VAL A 79 7.57 -2.81 2.90
N VAL A 80 6.31 -3.22 2.74
CA VAL A 80 5.58 -3.94 3.81
C VAL A 80 6.30 -5.25 4.16
N TRP A 81 6.70 -6.04 3.16
CA TRP A 81 7.39 -7.31 3.40
C TRP A 81 8.80 -7.13 3.97
N MET A 82 9.54 -6.10 3.57
CA MET A 82 10.84 -5.79 4.16
C MET A 82 10.72 -5.36 5.62
N ILE A 83 9.66 -4.62 5.99
CA ILE A 83 9.36 -4.32 7.39
C ILE A 83 9.00 -5.61 8.14
N ALA A 84 8.22 -6.50 7.52
CA ALA A 84 7.82 -7.80 8.08
C ALA A 84 8.97 -8.75 8.38
N LEU A 85 9.92 -8.86 7.45
CA LEU A 85 11.11 -9.68 7.62
C LEU A 85 12.14 -8.99 8.55
N GLY A 86 11.85 -7.77 9.01
CA GLY A 86 12.72 -6.98 9.87
C GLY A 86 14.03 -6.59 9.19
N TRP A 87 14.01 -6.39 7.87
CA TRP A 87 15.16 -5.99 7.06
C TRP A 87 15.63 -4.56 7.42
N PHE A 88 14.67 -3.67 7.66
CA PHE A 88 14.94 -2.31 8.09
C PHE A 88 15.32 -2.29 9.58
N ARG A 89 16.61 -2.16 9.86
CA ARG A 89 17.14 -2.10 11.24
C ARG A 89 16.54 -0.96 12.08
N VAL A 90 16.14 0.14 11.45
CA VAL A 90 15.45 1.26 12.14
C VAL A 90 14.12 0.84 12.76
N PHE A 91 13.45 -0.17 12.19
CA PHE A 91 12.22 -0.74 12.73
C PHE A 91 12.48 -1.97 13.63
N GLY A 92 13.76 -2.26 13.93
CA GLY A 92 14.18 -3.43 14.71
C GLY A 92 13.56 -3.51 16.11
N ALA A 93 13.35 -2.37 16.76
CA ALA A 93 12.68 -2.28 18.06
C ALA A 93 11.21 -2.72 18.03
N PHE A 94 10.59 -2.73 16.84
CA PHE A 94 9.18 -3.06 16.66
C PHE A 94 8.96 -4.41 15.98
N ARG A 95 9.99 -5.28 15.88
CA ARG A 95 9.91 -6.60 15.23
C ARG A 95 8.73 -7.46 15.72
N GLY A 96 8.36 -7.38 17.00
CA GLY A 96 7.20 -8.09 17.57
C GLY A 96 5.86 -7.35 17.48
N VAL A 97 5.88 -6.05 17.15
CA VAL A 97 4.68 -5.19 17.14
C VAL A 97 4.20 -4.92 15.72
N LEU A 98 5.11 -4.62 14.79
CA LEU A 98 4.78 -4.22 13.43
C LEU A 98 4.33 -5.38 12.56
N VAL A 99 4.81 -6.59 12.81
CA VAL A 99 4.46 -7.78 12.02
C VAL A 99 4.36 -8.98 12.96
N ALA A 100 3.49 -8.87 13.95
CA ALA A 100 3.10 -10.04 14.71
C ALA A 100 2.19 -10.90 13.83
N VAL A 101 2.81 -11.97 13.34
CA VAL A 101 2.23 -13.11 12.64
C VAL A 101 1.51 -13.95 13.70
N GLY A 102 0.23 -13.65 13.96
CA GLY A 102 -0.58 -14.38 14.95
C GLY A 102 -0.29 -13.96 16.40
N PHE A 103 -1.30 -13.45 17.12
CA PHE A 103 -1.22 -13.35 18.59
C PHE A 103 -1.67 -14.65 19.23
N GLY A 104 -0.78 -15.32 19.97
CA GLY A 104 -1.15 -16.38 20.93
C GLY A 104 -1.60 -15.80 22.27
N VAL A 105 -2.43 -14.75 22.24
CA VAL A 105 -2.99 -14.15 23.46
C VAL A 105 -4.44 -14.59 23.57
N ASP A 106 -4.75 -15.39 24.59
CA ASP A 106 -6.01 -16.12 24.75
C ASP A 106 -7.25 -15.21 24.83
N ASN A 107 -7.07 -13.91 25.12
CA ASN A 107 -8.15 -12.94 25.28
C ASN A 107 -8.39 -12.04 24.04
N LEU A 108 -7.73 -12.26 22.90
CA LEU A 108 -8.01 -11.50 21.68
C LEU A 108 -8.91 -12.28 20.70
N PRO A 109 -9.86 -11.63 20.00
CA PRO A 109 -10.63 -12.28 18.95
C PRO A 109 -9.74 -12.75 17.80
N TRP A 110 -10.14 -13.84 17.14
CA TRP A 110 -9.40 -14.46 16.04
C TRP A 110 -8.99 -13.48 14.92
N ILE A 111 -9.87 -12.54 14.56
CA ILE A 111 -9.56 -11.50 13.55
C ILE A 111 -8.43 -10.59 14.01
N ALA A 112 -8.42 -10.20 15.28
CA ALA A 112 -7.38 -9.35 15.85
C ALA A 112 -6.04 -10.10 15.98
N GLN A 113 -6.09 -11.42 16.26
CA GLN A 113 -4.93 -12.31 16.23
C GLN A 113 -4.29 -12.39 14.84
N ASN A 114 -5.11 -12.41 13.79
CA ASN A 114 -4.67 -12.60 12.41
C ASN A 114 -4.56 -11.29 11.58
N ALA A 115 -4.74 -10.12 12.21
CA ALA A 115 -4.75 -8.83 11.51
C ALA A 115 -3.47 -8.57 10.68
N GLY A 116 -2.31 -9.01 11.17
CA GLY A 116 -1.04 -8.90 10.43
C GLY A 116 -1.01 -9.74 9.15
N TYR A 117 -1.58 -10.94 9.17
CA TYR A 117 -1.73 -11.77 7.97
C TYR A 117 -2.68 -11.15 6.96
N PHE A 118 -3.82 -10.66 7.45
CA PHE A 118 -4.76 -9.96 6.59
C PHE A 118 -4.09 -8.76 5.94
N TRP A 119 -3.33 -7.96 6.67
CA TRP A 119 -2.57 -6.84 6.10
C TRP A 119 -1.60 -7.28 5.00
N LEU A 120 -0.74 -8.26 5.28
CA LEU A 120 0.31 -8.73 4.35
C LEU A 120 -0.24 -9.31 3.05
N TYR A 121 -1.27 -10.15 3.13
CA TYR A 121 -1.84 -10.77 1.94
C TYR A 121 -2.91 -9.88 1.30
N GLY A 122 -3.67 -9.16 2.11
CA GLY A 122 -4.69 -8.24 1.66
C GLY A 122 -4.13 -7.10 0.82
N ILE A 123 -2.88 -6.66 1.08
CA ILE A 123 -2.26 -5.64 0.23
C ILE A 123 -2.04 -6.15 -1.20
N ILE A 124 -1.66 -7.42 -1.36
CA ILE A 124 -1.46 -8.06 -2.67
C ILE A 124 -2.84 -8.20 -3.35
N ILE A 125 -3.82 -8.71 -2.61
CA ILE A 125 -5.19 -8.89 -3.11
C ILE A 125 -5.79 -7.55 -3.55
N ALA A 126 -5.63 -6.48 -2.78
CA ALA A 126 -6.13 -5.14 -3.11
C ALA A 126 -5.58 -4.64 -4.46
N HIS A 127 -4.29 -4.83 -4.72
CA HIS A 127 -3.69 -4.46 -6.00
C HIS A 127 -4.19 -5.32 -7.16
N VAL A 128 -4.39 -6.63 -6.93
CA VAL A 128 -4.98 -7.53 -7.95
C VAL A 128 -6.41 -7.13 -8.29
N VAL A 129 -7.23 -6.81 -7.27
CA VAL A 129 -8.61 -6.33 -7.48
C VAL A 129 -8.62 -5.04 -8.30
N LEU A 130 -7.75 -4.08 -7.97
CA LEU A 130 -7.63 -2.84 -8.74
C LEU A 130 -7.12 -3.07 -10.17
N LEU A 131 -6.30 -4.09 -10.38
CA LEU A 131 -5.82 -4.47 -11.72
C LEU A 131 -6.97 -5.01 -12.59
N CYS A 132 -7.89 -5.78 -12.00
CA CYS A 132 -9.07 -6.33 -12.67
C CYS A 132 -10.19 -5.29 -12.86
N MET A 133 -10.11 -4.14 -12.21
CA MET A 133 -11.15 -3.10 -12.24
C MET A 133 -11.13 -2.34 -13.59
N PRO A 134 -12.29 -2.09 -14.24
CA PRO A 134 -12.30 -1.49 -15.57
C PRO A 134 -11.85 -0.02 -15.54
N ASN A 135 -11.19 0.41 -16.63
CA ASN A 135 -10.60 1.75 -16.78
C ASN A 135 -11.59 2.91 -16.53
N LYS A 136 -12.89 2.66 -16.69
CA LYS A 136 -13.96 3.67 -16.50
C LYS A 136 -14.00 4.24 -15.08
N PHE A 137 -13.59 3.47 -14.07
CA PHE A 137 -13.56 3.95 -12.68
C PHE A 137 -12.43 4.93 -12.38
N PHE A 138 -11.43 5.01 -13.25
CA PHE A 138 -10.24 5.86 -13.05
C PHE A 138 -10.16 7.01 -14.07
N ALA A 139 -11.09 7.07 -15.01
CA ALA A 139 -11.15 8.14 -16.00
C ALA A 139 -11.80 9.39 -15.38
N ILE A 140 -11.09 10.52 -15.42
CA ILE A 140 -11.68 11.83 -15.11
C ILE A 140 -12.53 12.24 -16.32
N SER A 141 -13.85 12.09 -16.19
CA SER A 141 -14.82 12.57 -17.18
C SER A 141 -14.86 14.11 -17.15
N GLY A 142 -13.88 14.75 -17.77
CA GLY A 142 -13.78 16.22 -17.80
C GLY A 142 -12.73 16.81 -18.73
N ALA A 143 -11.80 16.01 -19.27
CA ALA A 143 -10.88 16.48 -20.29
C ALA A 143 -11.57 16.45 -21.68
N LYS A 144 -12.28 17.53 -22.00
CA LYS A 144 -12.51 17.95 -23.39
C LYS A 144 -11.40 18.90 -23.80
#